data_AF-A0A959WXB4-F1
#
_entry.id   AF-A0A959WXB4-F1
#
_cell.length_a   1.000
_cell.length_b   1.000
_cell.length_c   1.000
_cell.angle_alpha   90.00
_cell.angle_beta   90.00
_cell.angle_gamma   90.00
#
_symmetry.space_group_name_H-M   'P 1'
#
loop_
_entity.id
_entity.type
_entity.pdbx_description
1 polymer ?
#
loop_
_entity_poly.entity_id
_entity_poly.type
_entity_poly.pdbx_seq_one_letter_code
_entity_poly.pdbx_strand_id
1 'polypeptide(L)'
;MQIAPHRRLQRGFSLVELLVALAMLGLLAAIAIPVFMGQRSRGQEAAAKSLVRSAASTVESAYADTRDYAAIDVARLRAIEPGIAFDATENRAQDGQVAFTAAADGYTLSTETAAGTTWAIIRSASGVARTCAPADRCHDGGTPGRW
;
A
#
# COMPACT_ATOMS: atom_id res chain seq x y z
N MET A 1 -40.74 -12.34 -58.53
CA MET A 1 -40.76 -12.22 -57.06
C MET A 1 -39.64 -11.27 -56.66
N GLN A 2 -39.94 -9.97 -56.55
CA GLN A 2 -38.97 -8.94 -56.15
C GLN A 2 -39.03 -8.79 -54.62
N ILE A 3 -37.90 -9.03 -53.95
CA ILE A 3 -37.73 -8.83 -52.51
C ILE A 3 -37.37 -7.36 -52.31
N ALA A 4 -38.26 -6.59 -51.70
CA ALA A 4 -38.00 -5.20 -51.32
C ALA A 4 -37.02 -5.16 -50.13
N PRO A 5 -35.93 -4.37 -50.19
CA PRO A 5 -35.00 -4.26 -49.08
C PRO A 5 -35.62 -3.47 -47.93
N HIS A 6 -35.72 -4.11 -46.76
CA HIS A 6 -36.02 -3.43 -45.50
C HIS A 6 -34.89 -2.45 -45.17
N ARG A 7 -35.12 -1.14 -45.40
CA ARG A 7 -34.24 -0.08 -44.87
C ARG A 7 -34.38 -0.09 -43.34
N ARG A 8 -33.33 -0.52 -42.64
CA ARG A 8 -33.21 -0.30 -41.20
C ARG A 8 -33.09 1.21 -40.97
N LEU A 9 -34.07 1.80 -40.30
CA LEU A 9 -34.00 3.18 -39.83
C LEU A 9 -32.86 3.26 -38.80
N GLN A 10 -31.73 3.84 -39.18
CA GLN A 10 -30.68 4.20 -38.25
C GLN A 10 -31.22 5.34 -37.37
N ARG A 11 -31.71 5.01 -36.17
CA ARG A 11 -31.99 6.00 -35.13
C ARG A 11 -30.65 6.45 -34.58
N GLY A 12 -30.21 7.65 -34.96
CA GLY A 12 -29.09 8.33 -34.31
C GLY A 12 -29.48 8.78 -32.91
N PHE A 13 -28.50 8.83 -32.00
CA PHE A 13 -28.68 9.37 -30.65
C PHE A 13 -29.07 10.85 -30.69
N SER A 14 -30.01 11.27 -29.84
CA SER A 14 -30.33 12.69 -29.70
C SER A 14 -29.19 13.42 -28.97
N LEU A 15 -28.88 14.65 -29.38
CA LEU A 15 -27.97 15.53 -28.63
C LEU A 15 -28.46 15.77 -27.20
N VAL A 16 -29.78 15.79 -27.00
CA VAL A 16 -30.39 15.96 -25.68
C VAL A 16 -30.20 14.71 -24.81
N GLU A 17 -30.25 13.51 -25.38
CA GLU A 17 -29.96 12.26 -24.65
C GLU A 17 -28.54 12.25 -24.10
N LEU A 18 -27.58 12.67 -24.91
CA LEU A 18 -26.17 12.70 -24.52
C LEU A 18 -25.90 13.81 -23.49
N LEU A 19 -26.62 14.93 -23.58
CA LEU A 19 -26.53 16.04 -22.62
C LEU A 19 -27.06 15.65 -21.24
N VAL A 20 -28.24 15.03 -21.16
CA VAL A 20 -28.82 14.58 -19.87
C VAL A 20 -27.97 13.46 -19.26
N ALA A 21 -27.45 12.55 -20.08
CA ALA A 21 -26.54 11.51 -19.62
C ALA A 21 -25.26 12.10 -19.00
N LEU A 22 -24.62 13.07 -19.66
CA LEU A 22 -23.42 13.73 -19.12
C LEU A 22 -23.73 14.51 -17.84
N ALA A 23 -24.90 15.15 -17.75
CA ALA A 23 -25.34 15.85 -16.53
C ALA A 23 -25.46 14.89 -15.34
N MET A 24 -26.07 13.71 -15.54
CA MET A 24 -26.17 12.68 -14.50
C MET A 24 -24.81 12.08 -14.15
N LEU A 25 -23.97 11.77 -15.14
CA LEU A 25 -22.61 11.27 -14.91
C LEU A 25 -21.75 12.29 -14.13
N GLY A 26 -21.92 13.59 -14.41
CA GLY A 26 -21.26 14.66 -13.67
C GLY A 26 -21.64 14.67 -12.19
N LEU A 27 -22.93 14.50 -11.87
CA LEU A 27 -23.42 14.44 -10.49
C LEU A 27 -22.84 13.22 -9.74
N LEU A 28 -22.82 12.05 -10.38
CA LEU A 28 -22.25 10.84 -9.77
C LEU A 28 -20.74 10.97 -9.57
N ALA A 29 -20.02 11.51 -10.56
CA ALA A 29 -18.57 11.71 -10.47
C ALA A 29 -18.18 12.65 -9.33
N ALA A 30 -18.95 13.72 -9.08
CA ALA A 30 -18.68 14.67 -8.01
C ALA A 30 -18.66 14.02 -6.62
N ILE A 31 -19.50 13.02 -6.37
CA ILE A 31 -19.53 12.27 -5.10
C ILE A 31 -18.51 11.12 -5.11
N ALA A 32 -18.39 10.42 -6.25
CA ALA A 32 -17.58 9.21 -6.35
C ALA A 32 -16.06 9.49 -6.26
N ILE A 33 -15.56 10.57 -6.88
CA ILE A 33 -14.13 10.89 -6.92
C ILE A 33 -13.52 11.07 -5.51
N PRO A 34 -14.07 11.93 -4.61
CA PRO A 34 -13.46 12.12 -3.29
C PRO A 34 -13.53 10.84 -2.43
N VAL A 35 -14.62 10.07 -2.53
CA VAL A 35 -14.75 8.79 -1.81
C VAL A 35 -13.71 7.79 -2.31
N PHE A 36 -13.56 7.65 -3.62
CA PHE A 36 -12.60 6.74 -4.23
C PHE A 36 -11.15 7.10 -3.87
N MET A 37 -10.80 8.38 -3.84
CA MET A 37 -9.48 8.84 -3.39
C MET A 37 -9.19 8.44 -1.94
N GLY A 38 -10.16 8.61 -1.03
CA GLY A 38 -10.01 8.18 0.36
C GLY A 38 -9.87 6.66 0.50
N GLN A 39 -10.65 5.87 -0.24
CA GLN A 39 -10.53 4.41 -0.26
C GLN A 39 -9.17 3.94 -0.78
N ARG A 40 -8.65 4.58 -1.83
CA ARG A 40 -7.32 4.27 -2.38
C ARG A 40 -6.21 4.51 -1.36
N SER A 41 -6.25 5.65 -0.64
CA SER A 41 -5.28 5.96 0.42
C SER A 41 -5.28 4.89 1.52
N ARG A 42 -6.48 4.51 2.01
CA ARG A 42 -6.62 3.45 3.02
C ARG A 42 -6.13 2.09 2.53
N GLY A 43 -6.35 1.77 1.25
CA GLY A 43 -5.81 0.57 0.62
C GLY A 43 -4.28 0.54 0.60
N GLN A 44 -3.66 1.67 0.26
CA GLN A 44 -2.20 1.82 0.28
C GLN A 44 -1.64 1.69 1.70
N GLU A 45 -2.27 2.29 2.70
CA GLU A 45 -1.88 2.13 4.10
C GLU A 45 -2.00 0.68 4.58
N ALA A 46 -3.09 0.00 4.24
CA ALA A 46 -3.27 -1.41 4.58
C ALA A 46 -2.19 -2.30 3.93
N ALA A 47 -1.86 -2.04 2.66
CA ALA A 47 -0.79 -2.72 1.95
C ALA A 47 0.57 -2.48 2.62
N ALA A 48 0.91 -1.23 2.93
CA ALA A 48 2.13 -0.86 3.64
C ALA A 48 2.25 -1.57 5.01
N LYS A 49 1.19 -1.52 5.83
CA LYS A 49 1.16 -2.22 7.14
C LYS A 49 1.38 -3.73 6.97
N SER A 50 0.74 -4.34 5.97
CA SER A 50 0.88 -5.78 5.68
C SER A 50 2.29 -6.12 5.19
N LEU A 51 2.89 -5.27 4.38
CA LEU A 51 4.25 -5.45 3.86
C LEU A 51 5.28 -5.49 5.00
N VAL A 52 5.22 -4.53 5.93
CA VAL A 52 6.15 -4.48 7.08
C VAL A 52 5.94 -5.66 8.04
N ARG A 53 4.70 -6.15 8.21
CA ARG A 53 4.42 -7.35 9.02
C ARG A 53 4.97 -8.63 8.40
N SER A 54 4.81 -8.76 7.08
CA SER A 54 5.34 -9.91 6.36
C SER A 54 6.87 -9.91 6.43
N ALA A 55 7.49 -8.75 6.20
CA ALA A 55 8.92 -8.55 6.40
C ALA A 55 9.38 -8.87 7.83
N ALA A 56 8.62 -8.49 8.86
CA ALA A 56 8.93 -8.85 10.24
C ALA A 56 8.97 -10.37 10.42
N SER A 57 7.98 -11.10 9.89
CA SER A 57 7.99 -12.57 9.92
C SER A 57 9.21 -13.17 9.19
N THR A 58 9.64 -12.56 8.09
CA THR A 58 10.87 -12.96 7.39
C THR A 58 12.12 -12.76 8.27
N VAL A 59 12.23 -11.64 8.97
CA VAL A 59 13.34 -11.36 9.90
C VAL A 59 13.35 -12.34 11.07
N GLU A 60 12.18 -12.63 11.68
CA GLU A 60 12.08 -13.64 12.74
C GLU A 60 12.50 -15.04 12.25
N SER A 61 12.14 -15.39 11.01
CA SER A 61 12.53 -16.65 10.39
C SER A 61 14.05 -16.72 10.19
N ALA A 62 14.67 -15.62 9.74
CA ALA A 62 16.12 -15.52 9.63
C ALA A 62 16.82 -15.63 11.00
N TYR A 63 16.24 -15.00 12.03
CA TYR A 63 16.76 -15.08 13.39
C TYR A 63 16.68 -16.49 13.98
N ALA A 64 15.68 -17.29 13.61
CA ALA A 64 15.62 -18.69 14.04
C ALA A 64 16.87 -19.51 13.60
N ASP A 65 17.47 -19.13 12.47
CA ASP A 65 18.69 -19.75 11.95
C ASP A 65 19.96 -19.17 12.56
N THR A 66 20.06 -17.83 12.64
CA THR A 66 21.30 -17.14 13.03
C THR A 66 21.44 -16.95 14.54
N ARG A 67 20.31 -16.82 15.26
CA ARG A 67 20.20 -16.39 16.66
C ARG A 67 20.89 -15.05 16.96
N ASP A 68 21.06 -14.24 15.91
CA ASP A 68 21.69 -12.93 15.99
C ASP A 68 21.04 -12.03 14.93
N TYR A 69 20.40 -10.94 15.38
CA TYR A 69 19.79 -9.97 14.46
C TYR A 69 20.83 -9.16 13.71
N ALA A 70 22.01 -8.90 14.30
CA ALA A 70 23.08 -8.15 13.67
C ALA A 70 23.74 -8.92 12.51
N ALA A 71 23.60 -10.25 12.49
CA ALA A 71 24.07 -11.12 11.42
C ALA A 71 23.09 -11.21 10.23
N ILE A 72 21.90 -10.61 10.32
CA ILE A 72 20.90 -10.62 9.25
C ILE A 72 21.16 -9.43 8.34
N ASP A 73 21.21 -9.68 7.03
CA ASP A 73 21.30 -8.67 5.99
C ASP A 73 20.15 -8.78 4.98
N VAL A 74 20.05 -7.77 4.11
CA VAL A 74 19.01 -7.73 3.07
C VAL A 74 19.14 -8.88 2.06
N ALA A 75 20.35 -9.35 1.79
CA ALA A 75 20.56 -10.47 0.88
C ALA A 75 19.93 -11.76 1.42
N ARG A 76 20.10 -12.03 2.73
CA ARG A 76 19.47 -13.15 3.41
C ARG A 76 17.95 -13.02 3.42
N LEU A 77 17.42 -11.82 3.71
CA LEU A 77 15.97 -11.60 3.72
C LEU A 77 15.33 -11.83 2.35
N ARG A 78 15.97 -11.35 1.27
CA ARG A 78 15.52 -11.61 -0.12
C ARG A 78 15.62 -13.09 -0.51
N ALA A 79 16.56 -13.85 0.06
CA ALA A 79 16.65 -15.29 -0.17
C ALA A 79 15.51 -16.07 0.52
N ILE A 80 15.01 -15.57 1.66
CA ILE A 80 13.89 -16.17 2.39
C ILE A 80 12.55 -15.77 1.77
N GLU A 81 12.37 -14.49 1.46
CA GLU A 81 11.14 -13.95 0.88
C GLU A 81 11.47 -13.07 -0.34
N PRO A 82 11.56 -13.67 -1.55
CA PRO A 82 11.89 -12.93 -2.76
C PRO A 82 10.75 -12.02 -3.24
N GLY A 83 9.52 -12.21 -2.74
CA GLY A 83 8.37 -11.38 -3.08
C GLY A 83 8.37 -9.99 -2.41
N ILE A 84 9.20 -9.78 -1.39
CA ILE A 84 9.34 -8.48 -0.72
C ILE A 84 10.58 -7.76 -1.25
N ALA A 85 10.38 -6.54 -1.74
CA ALA A 85 11.47 -5.65 -2.12
C ALA A 85 12.09 -5.02 -0.86
N PHE A 86 13.06 -5.72 -0.27
CA PHE A 86 13.87 -5.16 0.81
C PHE A 86 14.91 -4.19 0.25
N ASP A 87 15.01 -2.97 0.76
CA ASP A 87 16.07 -2.02 0.40
C ASP A 87 17.17 -2.00 1.47
N ALA A 88 18.42 -2.16 1.02
CA ALA A 88 19.64 -2.06 1.84
C ALA A 88 20.27 -0.66 1.75
N THR A 89 19.78 0.15 0.83
CA THR A 89 20.40 1.40 0.40
C THR A 89 19.64 2.53 1.09
N GLU A 90 20.36 3.31 1.89
CA GLU A 90 19.91 4.58 2.48
C GLU A 90 18.99 4.55 3.72
N ASN A 91 18.58 3.40 4.27
CA ASN A 91 17.59 3.36 5.38
C ASN A 91 16.31 4.18 5.04
N ARG A 92 15.99 4.36 3.75
CA ARG A 92 14.83 5.13 3.32
C ARG A 92 13.70 4.20 2.94
N ALA A 93 12.62 4.32 3.69
CA ALA A 93 11.36 3.70 3.36
C ALA A 93 10.82 4.30 2.05
N GLN A 94 10.47 3.45 1.08
CA GLN A 94 9.83 3.84 -0.19
C GLN A 94 8.54 3.05 -0.41
N ASP A 95 7.66 3.56 -1.27
CA ASP A 95 6.40 2.89 -1.61
C ASP A 95 6.67 1.53 -2.27
N GLY A 96 6.04 0.50 -1.72
CA GLY A 96 6.21 -0.88 -2.17
C GLY A 96 7.55 -1.53 -1.78
N GLN A 97 8.39 -0.88 -0.98
CA GLN A 97 9.65 -1.43 -0.48
C GLN A 97 9.72 -1.40 1.04
N VAL A 98 10.61 -2.22 1.62
CA VAL A 98 10.87 -2.25 3.06
C VAL A 98 12.33 -1.96 3.32
N ALA A 99 12.60 -0.84 3.99
CA ALA A 99 13.92 -0.58 4.54
C ALA A 99 14.14 -1.45 5.78
N PHE A 100 15.30 -2.10 5.87
CA PHE A 100 15.70 -2.93 6.99
C PHE A 100 16.98 -2.40 7.63
N THR A 101 16.96 -2.29 8.96
CA THR A 101 18.13 -1.92 9.75
C THR A 101 18.26 -2.91 10.90
N ALA A 102 19.34 -3.69 10.89
CA ALA A 102 19.68 -4.58 12.00
C ALA A 102 20.18 -3.78 13.22
N ALA A 103 19.96 -4.31 14.42
CA ALA A 103 20.51 -3.83 15.67
C ALA A 103 20.93 -5.03 16.55
N ALA A 104 21.75 -4.80 17.58
CA ALA A 104 22.25 -5.88 18.45
C ALA A 104 21.11 -6.69 19.08
N ASP A 105 20.08 -6.01 19.60
CA ASP A 105 18.96 -6.65 20.30
C ASP A 105 17.64 -6.59 19.51
N GLY A 106 17.72 -6.45 18.18
CA GLY A 106 16.52 -6.40 17.35
C GLY A 106 16.73 -5.78 15.98
N TYR A 107 15.69 -5.11 15.46
CA TYR A 107 15.71 -4.56 14.12
C TYR A 107 14.68 -3.45 13.96
N THR A 108 14.87 -2.63 12.94
CA THR A 108 13.85 -1.70 12.43
C THR A 108 13.47 -2.08 11.01
N LEU A 109 12.17 -2.18 10.76
CA LEU A 109 11.60 -2.28 9.42
C LEU A 109 10.71 -1.09 9.18
N SER A 110 10.81 -0.45 8.00
CA SER A 110 9.95 0.67 7.64
C SER A 110 9.57 0.67 6.17
N THR A 111 8.37 1.17 5.87
CA THR A 111 7.89 1.44 4.51
C THR A 111 7.15 2.77 4.50
N GLU A 112 7.14 3.47 3.36
CA GLU A 112 6.50 4.76 3.21
C GLU A 112 5.46 4.64 2.11
N THR A 113 4.23 5.08 2.34
CA THR A 113 3.23 5.11 1.27
C THR A 113 3.56 6.22 0.27
N ALA A 114 3.05 6.13 -0.97
CA ALA A 114 3.15 7.22 -1.94
C ALA A 114 2.60 8.58 -1.43
N ALA A 115 1.75 8.56 -0.40
CA ALA A 115 1.24 9.76 0.26
C ALA A 115 2.22 10.37 1.29
N GLY A 116 3.39 9.77 1.51
CA GLY A 116 4.42 10.20 2.46
C GLY A 116 4.10 9.84 3.91
N THR A 117 3.39 8.73 4.15
CA THR A 117 3.15 8.20 5.49
C THR A 117 4.04 6.98 5.71
N THR A 118 4.97 7.07 6.66
CA THR A 118 5.86 5.99 7.06
C THR A 118 5.21 5.10 8.13
N TRP A 119 5.27 3.79 7.93
CA TRP A 119 4.89 2.76 8.89
C TRP A 119 6.12 1.94 9.26
N ALA A 120 6.39 1.78 10.56
CA ALA A 120 7.57 1.05 11.01
C ALA A 120 7.31 0.09 12.18
N ILE A 121 7.99 -1.05 12.15
CA ILE A 121 8.08 -2.01 13.25
C ILE A 121 9.50 -1.96 13.79
N ILE A 122 9.64 -1.66 15.08
CA ILE A 122 10.91 -1.58 15.78
C ILE A 122 10.91 -2.67 16.85
N ARG A 123 11.75 -3.68 16.69
CA ARG A 123 12.06 -4.65 17.72
C ARG A 123 13.31 -4.21 18.46
N SER A 124 13.25 -4.24 19.79
CA SER A 124 14.38 -4.02 20.68
C SER A 124 14.29 -4.96 21.88
N ALA A 125 15.29 -4.93 22.76
CA ALA A 125 15.27 -5.65 24.04
C ALA A 125 14.04 -5.33 24.90
N SER A 126 13.45 -4.13 24.77
CA SER A 126 12.27 -3.70 25.53
C SER A 126 10.94 -4.19 24.93
N GLY A 127 10.95 -4.84 23.76
CA GLY A 127 9.76 -5.35 23.09
C GLY A 127 9.63 -4.87 21.65
N VAL A 128 8.40 -4.88 21.13
CA VAL A 128 8.09 -4.49 19.75
C VAL A 128 7.22 -3.25 19.74
N ALA A 129 7.73 -2.16 19.18
CA ALA A 129 6.99 -0.93 18.94
C ALA A 129 6.52 -0.87 17.48
N ARG A 130 5.33 -0.32 17.28
CA ARG A 130 4.76 -0.03 15.95
C ARG A 130 4.51 1.47 15.85
N THR A 131 5.11 2.13 14.88
CA THR A 131 5.09 3.59 14.76
C THR A 131 4.57 4.03 13.40
N CYS A 132 4.00 5.22 13.38
CA CYS A 132 3.51 5.86 12.16
C CYS A 132 3.92 7.33 12.17
N ALA A 133 4.33 7.86 11.02
CA ALA A 133 4.73 9.25 10.87
C ALA A 133 4.37 9.80 9.47
N PRO A 134 3.99 11.08 9.34
CA PRO A 134 3.74 12.03 10.43
C PRO A 134 2.42 11.75 11.16
N ALA A 135 2.31 12.17 12.42
CA ALA A 135 1.23 11.74 13.33
C ALA A 135 -0.18 12.14 12.89
N ASP A 136 -0.30 13.26 12.17
CA ASP A 136 -1.55 13.79 11.60
C ASP A 136 -2.16 12.88 10.51
N ARG A 137 -1.33 12.03 9.89
CA ARG A 137 -1.75 11.10 8.83
C ARG A 137 -2.01 9.69 9.34
N CYS A 138 -1.80 9.45 10.63
CA CYS A 138 -2.00 8.15 11.22
C CYS A 138 -3.48 7.99 11.57
N HIS A 139 -4.19 7.16 10.80
CA HIS A 139 -5.65 6.98 10.94
C HIS A 139 -6.12 6.45 12.32
N ASP A 140 -5.22 5.87 13.13
CA ASP A 140 -5.46 5.41 14.50
C ASP A 140 -5.01 6.44 15.57
N GLY A 141 -4.94 7.72 15.19
CA GLY A 141 -4.52 8.83 16.07
C GLY A 141 -3.03 8.81 16.44
N GLY A 142 -2.19 8.17 15.63
CA GLY A 142 -0.74 8.13 15.83
C GLY A 142 -0.30 7.43 17.12
N THR A 143 -1.18 6.66 17.78
CA THR A 143 -0.80 5.97 19.02
C THR A 143 0.26 4.90 18.74
N PRO A 144 1.47 5.02 19.31
CA PRO A 144 2.48 3.98 19.18
C PRO A 144 1.94 2.64 19.72
N GLY A 145 2.06 1.58 18.93
CA GLY A 145 1.69 0.22 19.36
C GLY A 145 0.29 -0.26 18.97
N ARG A 146 -0.55 0.54 18.30
CA ARG A 146 -1.87 0.13 17.82
C ARG A 146 -2.01 0.27 16.30
N TRP A 147 -1.32 -0.58 15.57
CA TRP A 147 -1.77 -1.00 14.25
C TRP A 147 -1.38 -2.44 14.00
#